data_AF-A0A7C3ABI3-F1
#
_entry.id   AF-A0A7C3ABI3-F1
#
_cell.length_a   1.000
_cell.length_b   1.000
_cell.length_c   1.000
_cell.angle_alpha   90.00
_cell.angle_beta   90.00
_cell.angle_gamma   90.00
#
_symmetry.space_group_name_H-M   'P 1'
#
loop_
_entity.id
_entity.type
_entity.pdbx_description
1 polymer ?
#
loop_
_entity_poly.entity_id
_entity_poly.type
_entity_poly.pdbx_seq_one_letter_code
_entity_poly.pdbx_strand_id
1 'polypeptide(L)'
;MMPPIVFFLIWIVIGVLAGALADPIWKGRRPYGEIADYVVAIIASVITGLLDWVVLPLIGITGTLKFVAAVLEPALVALLALWIMRIIRKE
;
A
#
# COMPACT_ATOMS: atom_id res chain seq x y z
N MET A 1 -20.08 12.68 -3.56
CA MET A 1 -19.22 11.47 -3.52
C MET A 1 -17.92 11.81 -4.23
N MET A 2 -16.75 11.56 -3.63
CA MET A 2 -15.47 11.73 -4.35
C MET A 2 -15.38 10.71 -5.48
N PRO A 3 -14.91 11.10 -6.68
CA PRO A 3 -14.85 10.19 -7.81
C PRO A 3 -13.81 9.07 -7.55
N PRO A 4 -14.06 7.83 -8.00
CA PRO A 4 -13.17 6.68 -7.76
C PRO A 4 -11.72 6.90 -8.18
N ILE A 5 -11.51 7.75 -9.21
CA ILE A 5 -10.19 8.16 -9.69
C ILE A 5 -9.34 8.80 -8.57
N VAL A 6 -9.95 9.51 -7.62
CA VAL A 6 -9.24 10.18 -6.53
C VAL A 6 -8.66 9.14 -5.56
N PHE A 7 -9.42 8.10 -5.24
CA PHE A 7 -8.92 7.00 -4.41
C PHE A 7 -7.79 6.24 -5.08
N PHE A 8 -7.90 6.01 -6.39
CA PHE A 8 -6.84 5.40 -7.18
C PHE A 8 -5.53 6.21 -7.11
N LEU A 9 -5.61 7.53 -7.25
CA LEU A 9 -4.44 8.42 -7.10
C LEU A 9 -3.90 8.41 -5.67
N ILE A 10 -4.77 8.38 -4.65
CA ILE A 10 -4.36 8.28 -3.25
C ILE A 10 -3.56 7.00 -3.01
N TRP A 11 -4.00 5.85 -3.52
CA TRP A 11 -3.28 4.58 -3.34
C TRP A 11 -1.94 4.56 -4.07
N ILE A 12 -1.83 5.19 -5.24
CA ILE A 12 -0.54 5.36 -5.91
C ILE A 12 0.40 6.20 -5.03
N VAL A 13 -0.08 7.33 -4.49
CA VAL A 13 0.71 8.19 -3.60
C VAL A 13 1.14 7.42 -2.35
N ILE A 14 0.24 6.65 -1.72
CA ILE A 14 0.55 5.81 -0.56
C ILE A 14 1.64 4.79 -0.90
N GLY A 15 1.53 4.11 -2.04
CA GLY A 15 2.54 3.15 -2.49
C GLY A 15 3.91 3.79 -2.74
N VAL A 16 3.93 4.98 -3.37
CA VAL A 16 5.18 5.74 -3.55
C VAL A 16 5.79 6.12 -2.21
N LEU A 17 4.98 6.63 -1.27
CA LEU A 17 5.45 6.99 0.08
C LEU A 17 5.98 5.75 0.82
N ALA A 18 5.29 4.62 0.76
CA ALA A 18 5.73 3.38 1.38
C ALA A 18 7.06 2.87 0.78
N GLY A 19 7.23 2.94 -0.54
CA GLY A 19 8.48 2.61 -1.22
C GLY A 19 9.64 3.53 -0.84
N ALA A 20 9.37 4.83 -0.66
CA ALA A 20 10.36 5.80 -0.19
C ALA A 20 10.75 5.55 1.27
N LEU A 21 9.75 5.27 2.13
CA LEU A 21 9.95 4.94 3.54
C LEU A 21 10.63 3.59 3.77
N ALA A 22 10.73 2.75 2.74
CA ALA A 22 11.40 1.46 2.83
C ALA A 22 12.88 1.59 3.24
N ASP A 23 13.53 2.66 2.80
CA ASP A 23 14.94 2.93 3.08
C ASP A 23 15.20 3.23 4.58
N PRO A 24 14.53 4.23 5.19
CA PRO A 24 14.70 4.51 6.63
C PRO A 24 14.16 3.39 7.52
N ILE A 25 13.06 2.71 7.14
CA ILE A 25 12.48 1.63 7.96
C ILE A 25 13.39 0.41 8.01
N TRP A 26 13.97 0.02 6.87
CA TRP A 26 14.83 -1.17 6.75
C TRP A 26 16.32 -0.85 6.57
N LYS A 27 16.75 0.34 7.01
CA LYS A 27 18.15 0.76 7.12
C LYS A 27 18.98 0.53 5.84
N GLY A 28 18.48 0.97 4.69
CA GLY A 28 19.22 0.81 3.42
C GLY A 28 19.03 -0.53 2.72
N ARG A 29 18.37 -1.51 3.35
CA ARG A 29 18.25 -2.86 2.78
C ARG A 29 17.17 -2.88 1.70
N ARG A 30 17.59 -2.80 0.44
CA ARG A 30 16.75 -2.86 -0.76
C ARG A 30 17.09 -4.09 -1.61
N PRO A 31 16.53 -5.27 -1.32
CA PRO A 31 16.98 -6.56 -1.87
C PRO A 31 16.91 -6.65 -3.40
N TYR A 32 15.97 -5.94 -4.02
CA TYR A 32 15.78 -5.90 -5.48
C TYR A 32 16.03 -4.50 -6.06
N GLY A 33 16.66 -3.62 -5.28
CA GLY A 33 16.87 -2.21 -5.63
C GLY A 33 15.65 -1.32 -5.34
N GLU A 34 15.88 -0.02 -5.48
CA GLU A 34 14.89 1.03 -5.16
C GLU A 34 13.63 0.97 -6.03
N ILE A 35 13.81 0.79 -7.35
CA ILE A 35 12.69 0.74 -8.29
C ILE A 35 11.74 -0.41 -7.96
N ALA A 36 12.27 -1.56 -7.55
CA ALA A 36 11.47 -2.72 -7.17
C ALA A 36 10.63 -2.44 -5.92
N ASP A 37 11.18 -1.76 -4.91
CA ASP A 37 10.42 -1.36 -3.72
C ASP A 37 9.26 -0.42 -4.11
N TYR A 38 9.48 0.59 -4.96
CA TYR A 38 8.38 1.46 -5.41
C TYR A 38 7.31 0.69 -6.17
N VAL A 39 7.70 -0.14 -7.15
CA VAL A 39 6.75 -0.89 -7.98
C VAL A 39 5.91 -1.83 -7.12
N VAL A 40 6.54 -2.58 -6.21
CA VAL A 40 5.83 -3.54 -5.35
C VAL A 40 4.93 -2.82 -4.35
N ALA A 41 5.38 -1.72 -3.75
CA ALA A 41 4.57 -0.93 -2.83
C ALA A 41 3.33 -0.32 -3.52
N ILE A 42 3.49 0.22 -4.73
CA ILE A 42 2.38 0.76 -5.54
C ILE A 42 1.38 -0.34 -5.88
N ILE A 43 1.86 -1.49 -6.38
CA ILE A 43 0.99 -2.61 -6.76
C ILE A 43 0.22 -3.12 -5.53
N ALA A 44 0.91 -3.36 -4.42
CA ALA A 44 0.29 -3.82 -3.19
C ALA A 44 -0.77 -2.83 -2.69
N SER A 45 -0.43 -1.53 -2.61
CA SER A 45 -1.36 -0.50 -2.17
C SER A 45 -2.59 -0.38 -3.08
N VAL A 46 -2.41 -0.40 -4.40
CA VAL A 46 -3.52 -0.26 -5.36
C VAL A 46 -4.44 -1.48 -5.30
N ILE A 47 -3.88 -2.70 -5.24
CA ILE A 47 -4.67 -3.93 -5.15
C ILE A 47 -5.49 -3.93 -3.86
N THR A 48 -4.87 -3.64 -2.71
CA THR A 48 -5.58 -3.58 -1.42
C THR A 48 -6.66 -2.51 -1.44
N GLY A 49 -6.36 -1.30 -1.93
CA GLY A 49 -7.35 -0.24 -2.01
C GLY A 49 -8.56 -0.58 -2.88
N LEU A 50 -8.34 -1.26 -4.02
CA LEU A 50 -9.41 -1.77 -4.87
C LEU A 50 -10.26 -2.83 -4.16
N LEU A 51 -9.62 -3.72 -3.40
CA LEU A 51 -10.33 -4.70 -2.56
C LEU A 51 -11.17 -3.98 -1.49
N ASP A 52 -10.59 -3.04 -0.75
CA ASP A 52 -11.28 -2.28 0.30
C ASP A 52 -12.49 -1.51 -0.24
N TRP A 53 -12.38 -1.00 -1.47
CA TRP A 53 -13.47 -0.28 -2.11
C TRP A 53 -14.74 -1.14 -2.23
N VAL A 54 -14.57 -2.44 -2.49
CA VAL A 54 -15.62 -3.43 -2.69
C VAL A 54 -15.95 -4.16 -1.39
N VAL A 55 -14.96 -4.62 -0.64
CA VAL A 55 -15.10 -5.49 0.53
C VAL A 55 -15.63 -4.73 1.74
N LEU A 56 -15.13 -3.52 2.02
CA LEU A 56 -15.55 -2.77 3.23
C LEU A 56 -17.06 -2.51 3.26
N PRO A 57 -17.72 -2.06 2.17
CA PRO A 57 -19.18 -1.94 2.14
C PRO A 57 -19.91 -3.26 2.34
N LEU A 58 -19.38 -4.38 1.82
CA LEU A 58 -20.00 -5.69 1.94
C LEU A 58 -20.03 -6.19 3.38
N ILE A 59 -19.05 -5.80 4.20
CA ILE A 59 -19.00 -6.12 5.63
C ILE A 59 -19.61 -5.02 6.53
N GLY A 60 -20.33 -4.06 5.93
CA GLY A 60 -21.03 -3.00 6.66
C GLY A 60 -20.16 -1.80 7.08
N ILE A 61 -18.88 -1.75 6.68
CA ILE A 61 -17.99 -0.61 6.94
C ILE A 61 -18.23 0.48 5.89
N THR A 62 -18.76 1.61 6.33
CA THR A 62 -19.14 2.74 5.47
C THR A 62 -18.69 4.09 6.04
N GLY A 63 -18.98 5.18 5.32
CA GLY A 63 -18.71 6.55 5.77
C GLY A 63 -17.24 6.82 6.08
N THR A 64 -16.98 7.53 7.18
CA THR A 64 -15.63 7.92 7.61
C THR A 64 -14.74 6.71 7.92
N LEU A 65 -15.30 5.65 8.52
CA LEU A 65 -14.52 4.46 8.85
C LEU A 65 -14.03 3.75 7.59
N LYS A 66 -14.87 3.68 6.54
CA LYS A 66 -14.44 3.17 5.22
C LYS A 66 -13.27 3.98 4.67
N PHE A 67 -13.35 5.31 4.75
CA PHE A 67 -12.29 6.18 4.26
C PHE A 67 -10.96 5.93 4.99
N VAL A 68 -11.00 5.85 6.32
CA VAL A 68 -9.81 5.61 7.13
C VAL A 68 -9.22 4.23 6.83
N ALA A 69 -10.05 3.18 6.80
CA ALA A 69 -9.60 1.82 6.48
C ALA A 69 -8.99 1.74 5.09
N ALA A 70 -9.68 2.26 4.06
CA ALA A 70 -9.23 2.27 2.67
C ALA A 70 -7.98 3.14 2.39
N VAL A 71 -7.45 3.84 3.40
CA VAL A 71 -6.19 4.59 3.34
C VAL A 71 -5.11 3.90 4.16
N LEU A 72 -5.42 3.50 5.39
CA LEU A 72 -4.44 2.88 6.29
C LEU A 72 -4.07 1.46 5.88
N GLU A 73 -5.06 0.65 5.50
CA GLU A 73 -4.84 -0.76 5.15
C GLU A 73 -3.93 -0.91 3.92
N PRO A 74 -4.11 -0.17 2.81
CA PRO A 74 -3.17 -0.17 1.69
C PRO A 74 -1.72 0.19 2.07
N ALA A 75 -1.54 1.16 2.98
CA ALA A 75 -0.21 1.55 3.45
C ALA A 75 0.46 0.43 4.23
N LEU A 76 -0.28 -0.22 5.13
CA LEU A 76 0.21 -1.34 5.92
C LEU A 76 0.53 -2.55 5.05
N VAL A 77 -0.32 -2.87 4.08
CA VAL A 77 -0.09 -4.00 3.15
C VAL A 77 1.09 -3.73 2.23
N ALA A 78 1.28 -2.49 1.76
CA ALA A 78 2.47 -2.11 1.00
C ALA A 78 3.75 -2.35 1.82
N LEU A 79 3.81 -1.84 3.06
CA LEU A 79 4.95 -2.07 3.96
C LEU A 79 5.15 -3.56 4.26
N LEU A 80 4.07 -4.33 4.45
CA LEU A 80 4.13 -5.77 4.65
C LEU A 80 4.71 -6.48 3.43
N ALA A 81 4.32 -6.11 2.21
CA ALA A 81 4.86 -6.68 0.98
C ALA A 81 6.37 -6.40 0.86
N LEU A 82 6.79 -5.17 1.16
CA LEU A 82 8.21 -4.79 1.19
C LEU A 82 9.00 -5.59 2.23
N TRP A 83 8.41 -5.84 3.40
CA TRP A 83 9.00 -6.69 4.43
C TRP A 83 9.12 -8.16 3.98
N ILE A 84 8.08 -8.71 3.36
CA ILE A 84 8.09 -10.08 2.83
C ILE A 84 9.19 -10.26 1.79
N MET A 85 9.37 -9.32 0.85
CA MET A 85 10.46 -9.37 -0.12
C MET A 85 11.84 -9.49 0.55
N ARG A 86 12.03 -8.79 1.67
CA ARG A 86 13.28 -8.80 2.46
C ARG A 86 13.47 -10.10 3.25
N ILE A 87 12.39 -10.80 3.59
CA ILE A 87 12.48 -12.13 4.20
C ILE A 87 12.83 -13.18 3.16
N ILE A 88 12.18 -13.13 1.99
CA ILE A 88 12.41 -14.09 0.91
C ILE A 88 13.85 -13.97 0.41
N ARG A 89 14.30 -12.74 0.16
CA ARG A 89 15.68 -12.48 -0.22
C ARG A 89 16.49 -12.12 1.02
N LYS A 90 16.90 -13.17 1.74
CA LYS A 90 17.99 -13.11 2.72
C LYS A 90 19.33 -13.01 1.99
N GLU A 91 19.69 -11.82 1.53
CA GLU A 91 21.11 -11.42 1.55
C GLU A 91 21.46 -10.91 2.94
#